data_AF-A0A383C1P2-F1
#
_entry.id   AF-A0A383C1P2-F1
#
_cell.length_a   1.000
_cell.length_b   1.000
_cell.length_c   1.000
_cell.angle_alpha   90.00
_cell.angle_beta   90.00
_cell.angle_gamma   90.00
#
_symmetry.space_group_name_H-M   'P 1'
#
loop_
_entity.id
_entity.type
_entity.pdbx_description
1 polymer ?
#
loop_
_entity_poly.entity_id
_entity_poly.type
_entity_poly.pdbx_seq_one_letter_code
_entity_poly.pdbx_strand_id
1 'polypeptide(L)'
;AKQISCLNNEKQMGIGSQSYANDDPRGVLSGVDWNGPKFNAACDDDMNWLFPAFLPNLKSVTCPDTQNFIRTQDKRGRNLAVRVTDRRYIERLHGQTEIYTDLQRFAADKGTKPGISYEIFGCMNWNGVPNRRYTKGFPYVGPTGCQGILKTESVVSNYVHANSGFGLKGHVTGPSEIWLIKEADYSYPGAMNNYPDEGDNHGAEGENVLFVDAHVEFIKRANYNYSLELGNDALHYGPR
;
A
#
# COMPACT_ATOMS: atom_id res chain seq x y z
N ALA A 1 -8.66 9.50 -19.72
CA ALA A 1 -9.87 8.82 -19.21
C ALA A 1 -9.53 7.73 -18.20
N LYS A 2 -8.68 6.76 -18.56
CA LYS A 2 -8.36 5.63 -17.68
C LYS A 2 -7.52 6.01 -16.44
N GLN A 3 -6.52 6.88 -16.60
CA GLN A 3 -5.78 7.46 -15.46
C GLN A 3 -6.68 8.19 -14.46
N ILE A 4 -7.63 9.00 -14.92
CA ILE A 4 -8.60 9.69 -14.05
C ILE A 4 -9.44 8.67 -13.27
N SER A 5 -9.80 7.54 -13.87
CA SER A 5 -10.50 6.46 -13.17
C SER A 5 -9.62 5.80 -12.11
N CYS A 6 -8.33 5.54 -12.39
CA CYS A 6 -7.39 4.97 -11.42
C CYS A 6 -7.16 5.93 -10.24
N LEU A 7 -7.06 7.24 -10.51
CA LEU A 7 -7.01 8.28 -9.49
C LEU A 7 -8.29 8.32 -8.62
N ASN A 8 -9.47 8.18 -9.22
CA ASN A 8 -10.73 8.14 -8.46
C ASN A 8 -10.86 6.88 -7.59
N ASN A 9 -10.34 5.75 -8.06
CA ASN A 9 -10.25 4.52 -7.29
C ASN A 9 -9.38 4.71 -6.04
N GLU A 10 -8.19 5.29 -6.21
CA GLU A 10 -7.29 5.61 -5.09
C GLU A 10 -7.91 6.58 -4.10
N LYS A 11 -8.62 7.63 -4.54
CA LYS A 11 -9.36 8.52 -3.63
C LYS A 11 -10.37 7.76 -2.76
N GLN A 12 -11.08 6.80 -3.34
CA GLN A 12 -12.01 5.96 -2.57
C GLN A 12 -11.27 5.07 -1.57
N MET A 13 -10.12 4.50 -1.96
CA MET A 13 -9.25 3.76 -1.04
C MET A 13 -8.70 4.66 0.07
N GLY A 14 -8.35 5.91 -0.23
CA GLY A 14 -7.93 6.92 0.74
C GLY A 14 -8.97 7.22 1.79
N ILE A 15 -10.22 7.48 1.37
CA ILE A 15 -11.34 7.69 2.29
C ILE A 15 -11.60 6.43 3.13
N GLY A 16 -11.53 5.24 2.53
CA GLY A 16 -11.63 3.97 3.25
C GLY A 16 -10.51 3.80 4.27
N SER A 17 -9.29 4.23 3.94
CA SER A 17 -8.12 4.20 4.84
C SER A 17 -8.32 5.10 6.06
N GLN A 18 -8.83 6.32 5.87
CA GLN A 18 -9.17 7.22 6.98
C GLN A 18 -10.27 6.63 7.86
N SER A 19 -11.28 6.01 7.24
CA SER A 19 -12.40 5.41 7.98
C SER A 19 -11.93 4.20 8.80
N TYR A 20 -11.07 3.36 8.21
CA TYR A 20 -10.42 2.25 8.90
C TYR A 20 -9.57 2.74 10.08
N ALA A 21 -8.79 3.81 9.90
CA ALA A 21 -7.97 4.37 10.98
C ALA A 21 -8.81 4.87 12.17
N ASN A 22 -9.94 5.53 11.89
CA ASN A 22 -10.86 6.01 12.93
C ASN A 22 -11.45 4.87 13.79
N ASP A 23 -11.72 3.72 13.18
CA ASP A 23 -12.28 2.55 13.86
C ASP A 23 -11.20 1.66 14.49
N ASP A 24 -9.94 1.80 14.04
CA ASP A 24 -8.82 1.04 14.56
C ASP A 24 -8.30 1.66 15.87
N PRO A 25 -8.23 0.92 16.98
CA PRO A 25 -7.78 1.46 18.27
C PRO A 25 -6.33 1.98 18.27
N ARG A 26 -5.55 1.69 17.23
CA ARG A 26 -4.17 2.15 17.06
C ARG A 26 -4.06 3.34 16.10
N GLY A 27 -5.13 3.68 15.38
CA GLY A 27 -5.11 4.66 14.30
C GLY A 27 -4.24 4.24 13.12
N VAL A 28 -4.14 2.94 12.79
CA VAL A 28 -3.39 2.49 11.61
C VAL A 28 -4.11 2.86 10.32
N LEU A 29 -3.37 3.32 9.32
CA LEU A 29 -3.93 3.81 8.05
C LEU A 29 -4.07 2.72 6.98
N SER A 30 -3.58 1.51 7.26
CA SER A 30 -3.79 0.34 6.43
C SER A 30 -3.77 -0.92 7.26
N GLY A 31 -4.30 -2.00 6.69
CA GLY A 31 -4.35 -3.29 7.36
C GLY A 31 -3.06 -4.11 7.28
N VAL A 32 -1.92 -3.57 6.85
CA VAL A 32 -0.70 -4.38 6.63
C VAL A 32 -0.41 -5.39 7.75
N ASP A 33 0.07 -6.58 7.39
CA ASP A 33 0.25 -7.74 8.27
C ASP A 33 1.34 -7.55 9.33
N TRP A 34 1.05 -6.71 10.31
CA TRP A 34 1.96 -6.31 11.38
C TRP A 34 1.90 -7.22 12.59
N ASN A 35 0.77 -7.89 12.81
CA ASN A 35 0.55 -8.85 13.90
C ASN A 35 0.00 -10.19 13.43
N GLY A 36 -0.33 -10.35 12.15
CA GLY A 36 -0.95 -11.55 11.63
C GLY A 36 0.07 -12.65 11.31
N PRO A 37 -0.32 -13.59 10.44
CA PRO A 37 0.36 -14.88 10.32
C PRO A 37 1.75 -14.79 9.69
N LYS A 38 2.00 -13.83 8.79
CA LYS A 38 3.30 -13.69 8.10
C LYS A 38 4.16 -12.58 8.70
N PHE A 39 3.55 -11.67 9.47
CA PHE A 39 4.24 -10.59 10.15
C PHE A 39 5.04 -9.71 9.19
N ASN A 40 4.60 -9.54 7.93
CA ASN A 40 5.36 -8.94 6.84
C ASN A 40 4.89 -7.53 6.46
N ALA A 41 4.49 -6.69 7.42
CA ALA A 41 3.79 -5.43 7.18
C ALA A 41 4.36 -4.53 6.06
N ALA A 42 5.69 -4.40 5.93
CA ALA A 42 6.29 -3.54 4.89
C ALA A 42 6.23 -4.14 3.48
N CYS A 43 5.80 -5.40 3.34
CA CYS A 43 5.74 -6.17 2.10
C CYS A 43 4.33 -6.78 1.91
N ASP A 44 3.30 -6.21 2.53
CA ASP A 44 1.96 -6.78 2.55
C ASP A 44 0.96 -5.96 1.74
N ASP A 45 0.48 -6.54 0.66
CA ASP A 45 -0.46 -5.90 -0.29
C ASP A 45 -1.92 -6.28 -0.05
N ASP A 46 -2.21 -7.03 1.01
CA ASP A 46 -3.57 -7.50 1.23
C ASP A 46 -4.53 -6.32 1.52
N MET A 47 -5.56 -6.19 0.69
CA MET A 47 -6.57 -5.14 0.77
C MET A 47 -7.89 -5.58 1.42
N ASN A 48 -8.01 -6.81 1.93
CA ASN A 48 -9.25 -7.29 2.54
C ASN A 48 -9.72 -6.42 3.73
N TRP A 49 -8.82 -5.72 4.40
CA TRP A 49 -9.14 -4.82 5.52
C TRP A 49 -10.04 -3.64 5.11
N LEU A 50 -10.05 -3.26 3.83
CA LEU A 50 -10.97 -2.22 3.33
C LEU A 50 -12.41 -2.74 3.15
N PHE A 51 -12.58 -4.05 2.98
CA PHE A 51 -13.84 -4.62 2.50
C PHE A 51 -14.60 -5.40 3.57
N PRO A 52 -15.95 -5.36 3.52
CA PRO A 52 -16.78 -4.43 2.75
C PRO A 52 -16.99 -3.08 3.47
N ALA A 53 -16.53 -2.96 4.71
CA ALA A 53 -16.96 -1.91 5.65
C ALA A 53 -16.52 -0.49 5.24
N PHE A 54 -15.29 -0.34 4.73
CA PHE A 54 -14.69 0.97 4.47
C PHE A 54 -14.65 1.32 2.98
N LEU A 55 -14.74 0.31 2.11
CA LEU A 55 -14.82 0.44 0.67
C LEU A 55 -15.74 -0.67 0.12
N PRO A 56 -17.04 -0.42 -0.11
CA PRO A 56 -17.95 -1.50 -0.51
C PRO A 56 -17.83 -1.91 -1.99
N ASN A 57 -17.21 -1.07 -2.84
CA ASN A 57 -17.08 -1.33 -4.26
C ASN A 57 -15.74 -2.01 -4.61
N LEU A 58 -15.75 -3.33 -4.81
CA LEU A 58 -14.56 -4.12 -5.18
C LEU A 58 -13.88 -3.67 -6.48
N LYS A 59 -14.57 -2.96 -7.38
CA LYS A 59 -13.94 -2.44 -8.60
C LYS A 59 -12.90 -1.35 -8.33
N SER A 60 -12.91 -0.76 -7.14
CA SER A 60 -12.01 0.33 -6.78
C SER A 60 -10.56 -0.15 -6.54
N VAL A 61 -10.31 -1.46 -6.39
CA VAL A 61 -8.95 -2.02 -6.29
C VAL A 61 -8.38 -2.50 -7.63
N THR A 62 -9.09 -2.24 -8.73
CA THR A 62 -8.65 -2.58 -10.09
C THR A 62 -8.58 -1.33 -10.95
N CYS A 63 -7.37 -0.97 -11.40
CA CYS A 63 -7.16 0.15 -12.31
C CYS A 63 -7.54 -0.28 -13.74
N PRO A 64 -8.44 0.44 -14.45
CA PRO A 64 -8.90 0.04 -15.79
C PRO A 64 -7.82 -0.11 -16.87
N ASP A 65 -6.62 0.45 -16.67
CA ASP A 65 -5.50 0.27 -17.60
C ASP A 65 -4.81 -1.10 -17.48
N THR A 66 -4.93 -1.76 -16.33
CA THR A 66 -4.28 -3.05 -16.05
C THR A 66 -5.01 -4.24 -16.65
N GLN A 67 -6.33 -4.12 -16.87
CA GLN A 67 -7.22 -5.25 -17.15
C GLN A 67 -7.26 -6.31 -16.02
N ASN A 68 -6.70 -6.00 -14.83
CA ASN A 68 -6.78 -6.87 -13.67
C ASN A 68 -8.23 -7.04 -13.22
N PHE A 69 -8.48 -8.13 -12.50
CA PHE A 69 -9.82 -8.47 -12.04
C PHE A 69 -9.76 -9.23 -10.72
N ILE A 70 -10.84 -9.09 -9.95
CA ILE A 70 -11.10 -9.84 -8.72
C ILE A 70 -12.21 -10.83 -8.99
N ARG A 71 -11.99 -12.11 -8.69
CA ARG A 71 -13.05 -13.12 -8.82
C ARG A 71 -13.86 -13.16 -7.53
N THR A 72 -15.13 -12.83 -7.66
CA THR A 72 -16.11 -13.00 -6.57
C THR A 72 -16.91 -14.28 -6.71
N GLN A 73 -16.96 -14.84 -7.91
CA GLN A 73 -17.66 -16.08 -8.22
C GLN A 73 -16.86 -16.97 -9.16
N ASP A 74 -17.08 -18.28 -9.07
CA ASP A 74 -16.54 -19.23 -10.03
C ASP A 74 -17.36 -19.30 -11.33
N LYS A 75 -16.92 -20.13 -12.29
CA LYS A 75 -17.61 -20.31 -13.58
C LYS A 75 -19.04 -20.84 -13.46
N ARG A 76 -19.44 -21.34 -12.28
CA ARG A 76 -20.78 -21.86 -11.98
C ARG A 76 -21.61 -20.89 -11.12
N GLY A 77 -21.11 -19.68 -10.88
CA GLY A 77 -21.78 -18.65 -10.07
C GLY A 77 -21.67 -18.85 -8.55
N ARG A 78 -20.81 -19.75 -8.06
CA ARG A 78 -20.63 -19.96 -6.62
C ARG A 78 -19.71 -18.90 -6.04
N ASN A 79 -20.06 -18.33 -4.89
CA ASN A 79 -19.24 -17.33 -4.19
C ASN A 79 -17.85 -17.90 -3.86
N LEU A 80 -16.81 -17.11 -4.11
CA LEU A 80 -15.40 -17.44 -3.86
C LEU A 80 -14.84 -16.84 -2.56
N ALA A 81 -15.66 -16.12 -1.79
CA ALA A 81 -15.25 -15.69 -0.46
C ALA A 81 -14.84 -16.89 0.40
N VAL A 82 -13.72 -16.78 1.12
CA VAL A 82 -13.20 -17.83 2.00
C VAL A 82 -13.23 -17.37 3.44
N ARG A 83 -13.53 -18.31 4.35
CA ARG A 83 -13.53 -18.03 5.78
C ARG A 83 -12.13 -18.17 6.36
N VAL A 84 -11.72 -17.18 7.16
CA VAL A 84 -10.45 -17.19 7.91
C VAL A 84 -10.70 -17.45 9.39
N THR A 85 -9.69 -17.99 10.07
CA THR A 85 -9.77 -18.37 11.50
C THR A 85 -8.59 -17.85 12.34
N ASP A 86 -7.52 -17.32 11.72
CA ASP A 86 -6.43 -16.72 12.47
C ASP A 86 -6.93 -15.45 13.17
N ARG A 87 -6.85 -15.44 14.50
CA ARG A 87 -7.38 -14.35 15.34
C ARG A 87 -6.75 -12.99 15.06
N ARG A 88 -5.46 -12.97 14.72
CA ARG A 88 -4.69 -11.74 14.47
C ARG A 88 -5.03 -11.18 13.10
N TYR A 89 -5.25 -12.08 12.13
CA TYR A 89 -5.78 -11.68 10.83
C TYR A 89 -7.20 -11.11 10.96
N ILE A 90 -8.09 -11.76 11.72
CA ILE A 90 -9.44 -11.25 11.98
C ILE A 90 -9.42 -9.90 12.71
N GLU A 91 -8.47 -9.67 13.62
CA GLU A 91 -8.28 -8.39 14.29
C GLU A 91 -7.96 -7.27 13.28
N ARG A 92 -7.04 -7.50 12.33
CA ARG A 92 -6.77 -6.59 11.20
C ARG A 92 -8.03 -6.30 10.39
N LEU A 93 -8.90 -7.29 10.20
CA LEU A 93 -10.13 -7.15 9.41
C LEU A 93 -11.31 -6.59 10.24
N HIS A 94 -11.05 -6.08 11.45
CA HIS A 94 -12.06 -5.54 12.38
C HIS A 94 -13.20 -6.52 12.67
N GLY A 95 -12.85 -7.80 12.84
CA GLY A 95 -13.79 -8.87 13.15
C GLY A 95 -14.41 -9.58 11.94
N GLN A 96 -14.18 -9.08 10.72
CA GLN A 96 -14.61 -9.75 9.49
C GLN A 96 -13.90 -11.10 9.34
N THR A 97 -14.66 -12.13 8.99
CA THR A 97 -14.14 -13.51 8.85
C THR A 97 -14.15 -14.03 7.44
N GLU A 98 -14.73 -13.31 6.48
CA GLU A 98 -14.74 -13.70 5.07
C GLU A 98 -13.89 -12.74 4.25
N ILE A 99 -13.03 -13.32 3.41
CA ILE A 99 -12.09 -12.58 2.56
C ILE A 99 -12.21 -13.04 1.11
N TYR A 100 -11.70 -12.23 0.19
CA TYR A 100 -11.39 -12.66 -1.17
C TYR A 100 -9.88 -12.88 -1.29
N THR A 101 -9.47 -14.09 -1.68
CA THR A 101 -8.03 -14.41 -1.86
C THR A 101 -7.36 -13.55 -2.92
N ASP A 102 -8.14 -13.11 -3.91
CA ASP A 102 -7.68 -12.25 -5.00
C ASP A 102 -7.38 -10.81 -4.51
N LEU A 103 -7.81 -10.43 -3.30
CA LEU A 103 -7.45 -9.15 -2.68
C LEU A 103 -6.13 -9.20 -1.90
N GLN A 104 -5.54 -10.39 -1.71
CA GLN A 104 -4.37 -10.54 -0.85
C GLN A 104 -3.05 -10.11 -1.52
N ARG A 105 -3.05 -9.99 -2.86
CA ARG A 105 -1.87 -9.64 -3.66
C ARG A 105 -2.27 -8.96 -4.96
N PHE A 106 -1.38 -8.13 -5.48
CA PHE A 106 -1.50 -7.60 -6.82
C PHE A 106 -1.46 -8.71 -7.88
N ALA A 107 -2.09 -8.45 -9.03
CA ALA A 107 -2.08 -9.38 -10.15
C ALA A 107 -0.66 -9.50 -10.73
N ALA A 108 -0.19 -10.72 -11.00
CA ALA A 108 1.16 -10.92 -11.50
C ALA A 108 1.36 -10.50 -12.98
N ASP A 109 0.27 -10.34 -13.73
CA ASP A 109 0.27 -9.85 -15.11
C ASP A 109 -1.06 -9.17 -15.46
N LYS A 110 -1.07 -8.45 -16.60
CA LYS A 110 -2.24 -7.76 -17.12
C LYS A 110 -3.25 -8.77 -17.69
N GLY A 111 -4.43 -8.82 -17.11
CA GLY A 111 -5.61 -9.48 -17.69
C GLY A 111 -5.67 -11.01 -17.62
N THR A 112 -4.64 -11.72 -17.13
CA THR A 112 -4.69 -13.20 -17.05
C THR A 112 -4.70 -13.72 -15.61
N LYS A 113 -4.04 -13.04 -14.68
CA LYS A 113 -4.05 -13.39 -13.27
C LYS A 113 -4.99 -12.51 -12.48
N PRO A 114 -5.80 -13.09 -11.58
CA PRO A 114 -6.60 -12.30 -10.67
C PRO A 114 -5.70 -11.62 -9.63
N GLY A 115 -6.12 -10.45 -9.17
CA GLY A 115 -5.36 -9.67 -8.21
C GLY A 115 -5.74 -8.20 -8.25
N ILE A 116 -5.28 -7.45 -7.24
CA ILE A 116 -5.42 -5.99 -7.21
C ILE A 116 -4.46 -5.32 -8.19
N SER A 117 -4.69 -4.04 -8.48
CA SER A 117 -3.81 -3.22 -9.34
C SER A 117 -2.88 -2.30 -8.55
N TYR A 118 -2.84 -2.43 -7.24
CA TYR A 118 -2.23 -1.48 -6.33
C TYR A 118 -1.33 -2.20 -5.31
N GLU A 119 -0.34 -1.48 -4.79
CA GLU A 119 0.61 -1.93 -3.77
C GLU A 119 0.47 -1.05 -2.53
N ILE A 120 0.58 -1.65 -1.34
CA ILE A 120 0.37 -0.93 -0.07
C ILE A 120 1.71 -0.53 0.55
N PHE A 121 1.89 0.75 0.76
CA PHE A 121 3.04 1.32 1.46
C PHE A 121 2.66 1.62 2.91
N GLY A 122 2.31 0.59 3.69
CA GLY A 122 1.79 0.74 5.06
C GLY A 122 2.83 1.10 6.13
N CYS A 123 4.11 1.18 5.77
CA CYS A 123 5.20 1.46 6.70
C CYS A 123 6.09 2.62 6.22
N MET A 124 6.65 3.37 7.16
CA MET A 124 7.81 4.24 7.01
C MET A 124 9.10 3.43 7.24
N ASN A 125 10.24 3.93 6.80
CA ASN A 125 11.58 3.42 7.09
C ASN A 125 11.80 1.95 6.73
N TRP A 126 11.22 1.49 5.62
CA TRP A 126 11.43 0.12 5.18
C TRP A 126 12.89 -0.11 4.77
N ASN A 127 13.55 -1.08 5.41
CA ASN A 127 14.97 -1.41 5.20
C ASN A 127 15.96 -0.23 5.33
N GLY A 128 15.53 0.90 5.92
CA GLY A 128 16.36 2.09 6.10
C GLY A 128 17.14 2.08 7.41
N VAL A 129 17.85 3.18 7.68
CA VAL A 129 18.58 3.40 8.93
C VAL A 129 17.59 3.38 10.11
N PRO A 130 17.80 2.55 11.14
CA PRO A 130 16.88 2.47 12.27
C PRO A 130 16.62 3.84 12.91
N ASN A 131 15.37 4.26 12.89
CA ASN A 131 14.96 5.52 13.48
C ASN A 131 14.82 5.34 15.00
N ARG A 132 15.81 5.82 15.75
CA ARG A 132 15.88 5.65 17.21
C ARG A 132 14.66 6.17 17.96
N ARG A 133 13.93 7.14 17.39
CA ARG A 133 12.66 7.65 17.94
C ARG A 133 11.57 6.58 18.03
N TYR A 134 11.62 5.57 17.17
CA TYR A 134 10.56 4.57 16.99
C TYR A 134 11.08 3.12 17.21
N THR A 135 12.12 2.94 18.03
CA THR A 135 12.82 1.65 18.21
C THR A 135 12.24 0.69 19.25
N LYS A 136 11.23 1.08 20.02
CA LYS A 136 10.64 0.23 21.07
C LYS A 136 9.12 0.31 21.05
N GLY A 137 8.48 -0.86 21.10
CA GLY A 137 7.02 -0.99 20.98
C GLY A 137 6.52 -0.77 19.55
N PHE A 138 5.21 -0.69 19.43
CA PHE A 138 4.51 -0.19 18.24
C PHE A 138 5.14 1.15 17.85
N PRO A 139 5.96 1.21 16.78
CA PRO A 139 5.52 0.90 15.42
C PRO A 139 6.53 0.09 14.55
N TYR A 140 7.69 -0.35 15.05
CA TYR A 140 8.68 -1.08 14.23
C TYR A 140 8.35 -2.57 14.14
N VAL A 141 7.90 -3.04 12.97
CA VAL A 141 7.30 -4.36 12.76
C VAL A 141 7.97 -5.07 11.58
N GLY A 142 8.05 -6.40 11.60
CA GLY A 142 8.54 -7.21 10.49
C GLY A 142 9.69 -8.18 10.79
N PRO A 143 9.80 -9.33 10.09
CA PRO A 143 11.04 -10.09 10.02
C PRO A 143 12.08 -9.32 9.21
N THR A 144 13.36 -9.67 9.37
CA THR A 144 14.45 -9.12 8.57
C THR A 144 14.09 -9.08 7.08
N GLY A 145 14.16 -7.90 6.46
CA GLY A 145 13.83 -7.67 5.05
C GLY A 145 12.43 -7.10 4.78
N CYS A 146 11.49 -7.20 5.73
CA CYS A 146 10.15 -6.58 5.67
C CYS A 146 9.86 -5.72 6.90
N GLN A 147 10.91 -5.09 7.44
CA GLN A 147 10.86 -4.26 8.64
C GLN A 147 10.54 -2.81 8.34
N GLY A 148 9.58 -2.23 9.04
CA GLY A 148 9.24 -0.81 8.93
C GLY A 148 8.45 -0.28 10.11
N ILE A 149 8.25 1.02 10.14
CA ILE A 149 7.49 1.77 11.14
C ILE A 149 6.05 1.91 10.62
N LEU A 150 5.08 1.27 11.25
CA LEU A 150 3.68 1.37 10.85
C LEU A 150 3.20 2.80 10.70
N LYS A 151 2.47 3.08 9.61
CA LYS A 151 1.79 4.34 9.39
C LYS A 151 0.52 4.39 10.22
N THR A 152 0.61 5.08 11.35
CA THR A 152 -0.53 5.46 12.17
C THR A 152 -0.72 6.95 12.14
N GLU A 153 -1.92 7.44 12.47
CA GLU A 153 -2.20 8.88 12.59
C GLU A 153 -1.16 9.61 13.46
N SER A 154 -0.72 8.98 14.55
CA SER A 154 0.30 9.54 15.44
C SER A 154 1.70 9.57 14.83
N VAL A 155 2.09 8.53 14.08
CA VAL A 155 3.39 8.43 13.40
C VAL A 155 3.46 9.45 12.26
N VAL A 156 2.46 9.45 11.37
CA VAL A 156 2.46 10.26 10.15
C VAL A 156 2.32 11.76 10.41
N SER A 157 1.83 12.16 11.58
CA SER A 157 1.72 13.57 11.97
C SER A 157 3.06 14.20 12.37
N ASN A 158 4.07 13.39 12.73
CA ASN A 158 5.32 13.88 13.31
C ASN A 158 6.53 13.01 12.93
N TYR A 159 6.49 12.38 11.76
CA TYR A 159 7.56 11.49 11.32
C TYR A 159 8.85 12.29 11.12
N VAL A 160 9.98 11.80 11.64
CA VAL A 160 11.30 12.44 11.47
C VAL A 160 12.18 11.48 10.70
N HIS A 161 12.68 11.92 9.55
CA HIS A 161 13.55 11.13 8.69
C HIS A 161 14.83 10.65 9.38
N ALA A 162 15.15 9.38 9.21
CA ALA A 162 16.38 8.77 9.70
C ALA A 162 17.44 8.63 8.59
N ASN A 163 17.02 8.40 7.35
CA ASN A 163 17.91 8.30 6.21
C ASN A 163 18.34 9.68 5.71
N SER A 164 19.45 9.72 4.97
CA SER A 164 20.04 10.96 4.44
C SER A 164 19.83 11.14 2.94
N GLY A 165 19.00 10.31 2.29
CA GLY A 165 18.65 10.49 0.89
C GLY A 165 18.14 11.91 0.65
N PHE A 166 18.59 12.54 -0.42
CA PHE A 166 18.27 13.93 -0.77
C PHE A 166 18.47 14.97 0.36
N GLY A 167 19.31 14.66 1.36
CA GLY A 167 19.52 15.56 2.50
C GLY A 167 18.35 15.62 3.49
N LEU A 168 17.45 14.63 3.48
CA LEU A 168 16.22 14.64 4.27
C LEU A 168 16.42 14.23 5.73
N LYS A 169 17.61 13.81 6.18
CA LYS A 169 17.82 13.40 7.57
C LYS A 169 17.41 14.49 8.56
N GLY A 170 16.51 14.14 9.48
CA GLY A 170 15.97 15.07 10.48
C GLY A 170 14.83 15.95 9.99
N HIS A 171 14.48 15.89 8.71
CA HIS A 171 13.28 16.51 8.16
C HIS A 171 12.02 15.91 8.80
N VAL A 172 11.02 16.76 9.05
CA VAL A 172 9.70 16.34 9.54
C VAL A 172 8.76 16.28 8.36
N THR A 173 8.30 15.09 8.02
CA THR A 173 7.38 14.85 6.89
C THR A 173 5.94 14.80 7.39
N GLY A 174 5.04 15.46 6.68
CA GLY A 174 3.62 15.51 7.00
C GLY A 174 2.76 14.50 6.21
N PRO A 175 1.48 14.32 6.60
CA PRO A 175 0.53 13.42 5.94
C PRO A 175 0.37 13.61 4.42
N SER A 176 0.50 14.84 3.93
CA SER A 176 0.39 15.18 2.50
C SER A 176 1.65 14.84 1.69
N GLU A 177 2.70 14.33 2.32
CA GLU A 177 3.95 13.94 1.65
C GLU A 177 4.17 12.42 1.74
N ILE A 178 3.48 11.76 2.68
CA ILE A 178 3.64 10.34 2.97
C ILE A 178 2.74 9.53 2.04
N TRP A 179 3.33 8.61 1.28
CA TRP A 179 2.59 7.72 0.39
C TRP A 179 1.79 6.71 1.21
N LEU A 180 0.76 6.09 0.66
CA LEU A 180 0.00 5.06 1.35
C LEU A 180 -0.31 3.89 0.43
N ILE A 181 -0.75 4.17 -0.79
CA ILE A 181 -1.00 3.18 -1.84
C ILE A 181 -0.44 3.76 -3.14
N LYS A 182 0.17 2.92 -3.96
CA LYS A 182 0.53 3.25 -5.34
C LYS A 182 0.02 2.17 -6.28
N GLU A 183 0.20 2.38 -7.57
CA GLU A 183 -0.03 1.36 -8.58
C GLU A 183 0.97 0.21 -8.42
N ALA A 184 0.55 -1.04 -8.59
CA ALA A 184 1.44 -2.19 -8.42
C ALA A 184 2.41 -2.35 -9.61
N ASP A 185 3.65 -2.73 -9.30
CA ASP A 185 4.68 -3.01 -10.30
C ASP A 185 4.51 -4.40 -10.92
N TYR A 186 4.87 -4.51 -12.20
CA TYR A 186 4.93 -5.81 -12.87
C TYR A 186 6.37 -6.29 -13.04
N SER A 187 6.64 -7.53 -12.63
CA SER A 187 7.96 -8.14 -12.85
C SER A 187 8.10 -8.68 -14.28
N TYR A 188 9.03 -8.11 -15.05
CA TYR A 188 9.44 -8.57 -16.38
C TYR A 188 10.94 -8.30 -16.64
N PRO A 189 11.57 -8.89 -17.68
CA PRO A 189 12.97 -8.62 -17.99
C PRO A 189 13.22 -7.12 -18.26
N GLY A 190 14.00 -6.47 -17.40
CA GLY A 190 14.28 -5.04 -17.48
C GLY A 190 13.39 -4.16 -16.60
N ALA A 191 12.43 -4.74 -15.87
CA ALA A 191 11.62 -4.03 -14.89
C ALA A 191 12.47 -3.44 -13.77
N MET A 192 12.08 -2.27 -13.28
CA MET A 192 12.69 -1.62 -12.12
C MET A 192 11.72 -1.65 -10.96
N ASN A 193 12.03 -2.46 -9.96
CA ASN A 193 11.19 -2.57 -8.77
C ASN A 193 11.02 -1.20 -8.10
N ASN A 194 9.79 -0.85 -7.73
CA ASN A 194 9.40 0.42 -7.12
C ASN A 194 9.88 1.65 -7.89
N TYR A 195 9.78 1.61 -9.23
CA TYR A 195 10.13 2.75 -10.06
C TYR A 195 9.44 2.69 -11.43
N PRO A 196 8.77 3.77 -11.90
CA PRO A 196 7.98 3.73 -13.12
C PRO A 196 8.79 3.25 -14.32
N ASP A 197 8.31 2.21 -14.98
CA ASP A 197 8.88 1.65 -16.19
C ASP A 197 7.84 1.36 -17.28
N GLU A 198 8.27 0.81 -18.41
CA GLU A 198 7.40 0.62 -19.57
C GLU A 198 6.29 -0.43 -19.33
N GLY A 199 6.50 -1.37 -18.42
CA GLY A 199 5.56 -2.44 -18.14
C GLY A 199 4.52 -2.07 -17.09
N ASP A 200 4.82 -1.08 -16.26
CA ASP A 200 3.95 -0.60 -15.18
C ASP A 200 2.61 -0.02 -15.66
N ASN A 201 1.81 0.36 -14.67
CA ASN A 201 0.57 1.07 -14.90
C ASN A 201 0.88 2.51 -15.25
N HIS A 202 0.20 3.00 -16.30
CA HIS A 202 0.45 4.31 -16.93
C HIS A 202 1.88 4.55 -17.48
N GLY A 203 2.77 3.56 -17.37
CA GLY A 203 4.05 3.48 -18.06
C GLY A 203 5.15 4.35 -17.45
N ALA A 204 6.21 4.54 -18.23
CA ALA A 204 7.49 5.07 -17.77
C ALA A 204 7.47 6.53 -17.28
N GLU A 205 6.40 7.30 -17.51
CA GLU A 205 6.33 8.73 -17.22
C GLU A 205 6.06 9.05 -15.74
N GLY A 206 5.53 8.08 -14.98
CA GLY A 206 5.10 8.26 -13.60
C GLY A 206 3.88 7.40 -13.28
N GLU A 207 3.39 7.52 -12.05
CA GLU A 207 2.21 6.79 -11.58
C GLU A 207 1.33 7.66 -10.67
N ASN A 208 0.10 7.23 -10.46
CA ASN A 208 -0.72 7.84 -9.40
C ASN A 208 -0.31 7.25 -8.04
N VAL A 209 -0.24 8.13 -7.04
CA VAL A 209 0.08 7.78 -5.66
C VAL A 209 -0.97 8.38 -4.76
N LEU A 210 -1.57 7.53 -3.92
CA LEU A 210 -2.39 7.93 -2.79
C LEU A 210 -1.51 8.30 -1.59
N PHE A 211 -1.78 9.46 -1.01
CA PHE A 211 -1.11 9.96 0.19
C PHE A 211 -1.96 9.75 1.44
N VAL A 212 -1.32 9.90 2.60
CA VAL A 212 -1.93 9.64 3.92
C VAL A 212 -3.06 10.60 4.27
N ASP A 213 -3.09 11.82 3.74
CA ASP A 213 -4.23 12.74 3.89
C ASP A 213 -5.39 12.45 2.90
N ALA A 214 -5.32 11.31 2.21
CA ALA A 214 -6.25 10.83 1.19
C ALA A 214 -6.30 11.63 -0.13
N HIS A 215 -5.36 12.56 -0.35
CA HIS A 215 -5.19 13.12 -1.70
C HIS A 215 -4.43 12.14 -2.60
N VAL A 216 -4.59 12.33 -3.91
CA VAL A 216 -3.90 11.53 -4.93
C VAL A 216 -3.21 12.48 -5.90
N GLU A 217 -1.94 12.24 -6.17
CA GLU A 217 -1.13 12.99 -7.13
C GLU A 217 -0.52 12.03 -8.17
N PHE A 218 -0.34 12.51 -9.39
CA PHE A 218 0.49 11.82 -10.37
C PHE A 218 1.97 12.21 -10.21
N ILE A 219 2.78 11.30 -9.68
CA ILE A 219 4.20 11.53 -9.44
C ILE A 219 4.99 11.20 -10.70
N LYS A 220 5.56 12.24 -11.30
CA LYS A 220 6.41 12.09 -12.49
C LYS A 220 7.68 11.32 -12.16
N ARG A 221 8.12 10.49 -13.10
CA ARG A 221 9.39 9.72 -13.04
C ARG A 221 10.57 10.55 -12.52
N ALA A 222 10.71 11.79 -12.99
CA ALA A 222 11.80 12.70 -12.61
C ALA A 222 11.82 13.06 -11.10
N ASN A 223 10.67 13.03 -10.42
CA ASN A 223 10.53 13.34 -9.00
C ASN A 223 10.34 12.08 -8.15
N TYR A 224 10.29 10.90 -8.78
CA TYR A 224 9.78 9.69 -8.14
C TYR A 224 10.64 9.25 -6.95
N ASN A 225 11.96 9.14 -7.14
CA ASN A 225 12.87 8.77 -6.05
C ASN A 225 12.83 9.78 -4.90
N TYR A 226 12.75 11.08 -5.22
CA TYR A 226 12.65 12.12 -4.19
C TYR A 226 11.36 11.99 -3.39
N SER A 227 10.22 11.83 -4.07
CA SER A 227 8.91 11.68 -3.43
C SER A 227 8.81 10.38 -2.62
N LEU A 228 9.38 9.28 -3.12
CA LEU A 228 9.45 8.01 -2.41
C LEU A 228 10.29 8.10 -1.13
N GLU A 229 11.50 8.68 -1.20
CA GLU A 229 12.32 8.90 0.00
C GLU A 229 11.59 9.84 0.95
N LEU A 230 11.14 11.02 0.49
CA LEU A 230 10.40 11.99 1.30
C LEU A 230 9.21 11.35 2.03
N GLY A 231 8.40 10.60 1.30
CA GLY A 231 7.15 10.07 1.82
C GLY A 231 7.31 8.81 2.66
N ASN A 232 8.35 8.00 2.45
CA ASN A 232 8.47 6.69 3.09
C ASN A 232 9.74 6.50 3.90
N ASP A 233 10.70 7.43 3.86
CA ASP A 233 12.05 7.28 4.46
C ASP A 233 12.69 5.94 4.04
N ALA A 234 12.53 5.57 2.76
CA ALA A 234 12.88 4.27 2.21
C ALA A 234 13.90 4.43 1.07
N LEU A 235 14.96 3.61 1.11
CA LEU A 235 16.04 3.63 0.14
C LEU A 235 15.50 3.53 -1.30
N HIS A 236 15.92 4.45 -2.17
CA HIS A 236 15.50 4.52 -3.57
C HIS A 236 15.85 3.25 -4.36
N TYR A 237 14.95 2.87 -5.28
CA TYR A 237 15.09 1.65 -6.08
C TYR A 237 15.45 1.91 -7.56
N GLY A 238 15.33 3.15 -8.04
CA GLY A 238 15.69 3.56 -9.41
C GLY A 238 17.05 4.27 -9.55
N PRO A 239 17.47 4.61 -10.78
CA PRO A 239 18.67 5.42 -11.02
C PRO A 239 18.55 6.79 -10.34
N ARG A 240 19.67 7.28 -9.79
CA ARG A 240 19.74 8.61 -9.16
C ARG A 240 19.63 9.74 -10.17
#